data_AF-A0A918DP20-F1
#
_entry.id   AF-A0A918DP20-F1
#
_cell.length_a   1.000
_cell.length_b   1.000
_cell.length_c   1.000
_cell.angle_alpha   90.00
_cell.angle_beta   90.00
_cell.angle_gamma   90.00
#
_symmetry.space_group_name_H-M   'P 1'
#
loop_
_entity.id
_entity.type
_entity.pdbx_description
1 polymer ?
#
loop_
_entity_poly.entity_id
_entity_poly.type
_entity_poly.pdbx_seq_one_letter_code
_entity_poly.pdbx_strand_id
1 'polypeptide(L)'
;MKRTAAVTVLALGFGLTAEAREQPFSGNDPQFLIESCREVVEIFSRRDEQNMLAAVSTSLSEAMRAGYCIGVVQQYRSEGPGCRYGYSSKDWFTAARFLAELPVNADHSVSRMLRAASCNG
;
A
#
# COMPACT_ATOMS: atom_id res chain seq x y z
N MET A 1 -20.87 53.90 -0.66
CA MET A 1 -19.42 53.72 -0.40
C MET A 1 -19.14 52.23 -0.20
N LYS A 2 -18.62 51.52 -1.21
CA LYS A 2 -18.27 50.10 -1.11
C LYS A 2 -16.77 49.98 -0.86
N ARG A 3 -16.38 49.37 0.27
CA ARG A 3 -14.98 49.07 0.61
C ARG A 3 -14.65 47.68 0.07
N THR A 4 -14.01 47.61 -1.08
CA THR A 4 -13.38 46.38 -1.59
C THR A 4 -12.01 46.25 -0.93
N ALA A 5 -11.88 45.33 0.02
CA ALA A 5 -10.58 44.94 0.58
C ALA A 5 -9.86 44.07 -0.45
N ALA A 6 -8.77 44.58 -1.01
CA ALA A 6 -7.88 43.78 -1.86
C ALA A 6 -7.08 42.83 -0.97
N VAL A 7 -7.32 41.53 -1.10
CA VAL A 7 -6.49 40.49 -0.47
C VAL A 7 -5.29 40.27 -1.38
N THR A 8 -4.19 40.94 -1.07
CA THR A 8 -2.89 40.72 -1.72
C THR A 8 -2.34 39.37 -1.26
N VAL A 9 -2.38 38.36 -2.14
CA VAL A 9 -1.67 37.10 -1.94
C VAL A 9 -0.18 37.37 -2.19
N LEU A 10 0.58 37.55 -1.11
CA LEU A 10 2.03 37.56 -1.13
C LEU A 10 2.52 36.15 -1.50
N ALA A 11 2.79 35.93 -2.78
CA ALA A 11 3.48 34.75 -3.26
C ALA A 11 4.94 34.82 -2.79
N LEU A 12 5.21 34.37 -1.57
CA LEU A 12 6.56 34.05 -1.13
C LEU A 12 7.02 32.84 -1.93
N GLY A 13 7.92 33.08 -2.88
CA GLY A 13 8.55 32.05 -3.68
C GLY A 13 9.37 31.11 -2.80
N PHE A 14 8.74 30.05 -2.30
CA PHE A 14 9.45 28.86 -1.90
C PHE A 14 9.96 28.21 -3.19
N GLY A 15 11.25 28.36 -3.47
CA GLY A 15 11.93 27.49 -4.41
C GLY A 15 11.88 26.07 -3.86
N LEU A 16 10.82 25.31 -4.19
CA LEU A 16 10.80 23.87 -3.99
C LEU A 16 11.84 23.29 -4.96
N THR A 17 13.06 23.09 -4.47
CA THR A 17 13.91 22.03 -5.02
C THR A 17 13.20 20.72 -4.69
N ALA A 18 12.44 20.20 -5.63
CA ALA A 18 11.81 18.89 -5.53
C ALA A 18 12.90 17.82 -5.65
N GLU A 19 13.60 17.54 -4.55
CA GLU A 19 14.40 16.32 -4.43
C GLU A 19 13.45 15.14 -4.33
N ALA A 20 13.23 14.48 -5.46
CA ALA A 20 12.56 13.20 -5.48
C ALA A 20 13.45 12.23 -4.70
N ARG A 21 13.06 11.92 -3.45
CA ARG A 21 13.67 10.82 -2.70
C ARG A 21 13.65 9.59 -3.61
N GLU A 22 14.80 8.92 -3.72
CA GLU A 22 14.92 7.67 -4.47
C GLU A 22 13.74 6.76 -4.13
N GLN A 23 13.13 6.15 -5.14
CA GLN A 23 11.98 5.27 -4.93
C GLN A 23 12.40 4.16 -3.96
N PRO A 24 11.86 4.12 -2.73
CA PRO A 24 12.33 3.16 -1.74
C PRO A 24 11.83 1.73 -2.03
N PHE A 25 11.01 1.55 -3.07
CA PHE A 25 10.25 0.34 -3.33
C PHE A 25 10.46 -0.16 -4.77
N SER A 26 10.99 -1.36 -4.92
CA SER A 26 11.08 -2.07 -6.20
C SER A 26 9.74 -2.76 -6.50
N GLY A 27 8.97 -2.20 -7.43
CA GLY A 27 7.64 -2.71 -7.84
C GLY A 27 7.60 -4.18 -8.31
N ASN A 28 8.77 -4.76 -8.62
CA ASN A 28 8.92 -6.10 -9.18
C ASN A 28 9.68 -7.07 -8.27
N ASP A 29 9.87 -6.73 -7.00
CA ASP A 29 10.53 -7.60 -6.03
C ASP A 29 9.49 -8.43 -5.25
N PRO A 30 9.43 -9.76 -5.48
CA PRO A 30 8.52 -10.66 -4.79
C PRO A 30 8.76 -10.70 -3.28
N GLN A 31 10.01 -10.65 -2.84
CA GLN A 31 10.38 -10.73 -1.43
C GLN A 31 9.90 -9.47 -0.71
N PHE A 32 10.18 -8.31 -1.31
CA PHE A 32 9.75 -7.02 -0.80
C PHE A 32 8.22 -6.93 -0.68
N LEU A 33 7.47 -7.48 -1.64
CA LEU A 33 6.01 -7.52 -1.56
C LEU A 33 5.52 -8.40 -0.41
N ILE A 34 6.11 -9.60 -0.21
CA ILE A 34 5.73 -10.50 0.89
C ILE A 34 5.99 -9.84 2.24
N GLU A 35 7.18 -9.26 2.43
CA GLU A 35 7.54 -8.56 3.67
C GLU A 35 6.64 -7.36 3.93
N SER A 36 6.33 -6.58 2.89
CA SER A 36 5.39 -5.47 2.97
C SER A 36 3.98 -5.91 3.38
N CYS A 37 3.51 -7.07 2.90
CA CYS A 37 2.20 -7.60 3.30
C CYS A 37 2.20 -8.25 4.68
N ARG A 38 3.35 -8.76 5.17
CA ARG A 38 3.49 -9.17 6.57
C ARG A 38 3.36 -7.98 7.51
N GLU A 39 3.94 -6.84 7.15
CA GLU A 39 3.78 -5.58 7.88
C GLU A 39 2.30 -5.18 8.00
N VAL A 40 1.53 -5.28 6.90
CA VAL A 40 0.07 -5.06 6.92
C VAL A 40 -0.61 -6.01 7.91
N VAL A 41 -0.34 -7.31 7.84
CA VAL A 41 -0.95 -8.28 8.77
C VAL A 41 -0.55 -8.00 10.21
N GLU A 42 0.69 -7.60 10.48
CA GLU A 42 1.14 -7.26 11.83
C GLU A 42 0.42 -6.01 12.39
N ILE A 43 0.30 -4.96 11.58
CA ILE A 43 -0.38 -3.72 11.97
C ILE A 43 -1.88 -3.95 12.18
N PHE A 44 -2.50 -4.79 11.34
CA PHE A 44 -3.95 -4.96 11.29
C PHE A 44 -4.48 -6.26 11.93
N SER A 45 -3.65 -7.24 12.28
CA SER A 45 -4.07 -8.38 13.13
C SER A 45 -4.31 -7.95 14.57
N ARG A 46 -3.69 -6.85 15.00
CA ARG A 46 -3.95 -6.16 16.27
C ARG A 46 -5.30 -5.39 16.29
N ARG A 47 -6.10 -5.48 15.21
CA ARG A 47 -7.40 -4.77 15.05
C ARG A 47 -8.44 -5.13 16.13
N ASP A 48 -8.34 -6.29 16.76
CA ASP A 48 -9.29 -6.65 17.82
C ASP A 48 -9.01 -5.93 19.15
N GLU A 49 -7.84 -5.30 19.34
CA GLU A 49 -7.52 -4.61 20.61
C GLU A 49 -7.47 -3.08 20.50
N GLN A 50 -7.05 -2.46 19.39
CA GLN A 50 -6.65 -1.04 19.41
C GLN A 50 -6.75 -0.29 18.06
N ASN A 51 -7.94 -0.17 17.46
CA ASN A 51 -8.17 0.50 16.16
C ASN A 51 -7.66 1.97 16.03
N MET A 52 -7.19 2.61 17.10
CA MET A 52 -6.57 3.94 17.05
C MET A 52 -5.07 3.98 17.37
N LEU A 53 -4.47 2.95 18.00
CA LEU A 53 -3.08 3.04 18.47
C LEU A 53 -2.06 2.41 17.53
N ALA A 54 -2.48 1.45 16.68
CA ALA A 54 -1.56 0.81 15.73
C ALA A 54 -0.95 1.83 14.74
N ALA A 55 -1.72 2.83 14.32
CA ALA A 55 -1.21 3.93 13.47
C ALA A 55 -0.20 4.83 14.21
N VAL A 56 -0.21 4.86 15.54
CA VAL A 56 0.63 5.74 16.38
C VAL A 56 1.90 5.02 16.85
N SER A 57 1.89 3.68 16.91
CA SER A 57 3.04 2.85 17.30
C SER A 57 3.91 2.39 16.13
N THR A 58 3.46 2.59 14.89
CA THR A 58 4.16 2.14 13.68
C THR A 58 5.21 3.19 13.26
N SER A 59 6.43 2.75 12.96
CA SER A 59 7.46 3.63 12.40
C SER A 59 7.11 4.10 10.99
N LEU A 60 7.69 5.21 10.54
CA LEU A 60 7.44 5.72 9.18
C LEU A 60 7.76 4.69 8.10
N SER A 61 8.85 3.94 8.25
CA SER A 61 9.26 2.89 7.30
C SER A 61 8.26 1.74 7.24
N GLU A 62 7.76 1.29 8.38
CA GLU A 62 6.74 0.23 8.47
C GLU A 62 5.42 0.69 7.85
N ALA A 63 4.97 1.90 8.18
CA ALA A 63 3.75 2.48 7.61
C ALA A 63 3.85 2.60 6.08
N MET A 64 5.01 2.99 5.55
CA MET A 64 5.22 3.10 4.11
C MET A 64 5.26 1.73 3.41
N ARG A 65 5.91 0.71 3.99
CA ARG A 65 5.86 -0.67 3.47
C ARG A 65 4.45 -1.25 3.51
N ALA A 66 3.73 -1.05 4.60
CA ALA A 66 2.33 -1.46 4.69
C ALA A 66 1.47 -0.76 3.62
N GLY A 67 1.66 0.55 3.44
CA GLY A 67 1.03 1.33 2.38
C GLY A 67 1.35 0.79 0.98
N TYR A 68 2.58 0.35 0.73
CA TYR A 68 2.97 -0.28 -0.52
C TYR A 68 2.17 -1.56 -0.81
N CYS A 69 2.09 -2.51 0.14
CA CYS A 69 1.28 -3.73 -0.05
C CYS A 69 -0.20 -3.39 -0.32
N ILE A 70 -0.78 -2.50 0.48
CA ILE A 70 -2.16 -2.04 0.34
C ILE A 70 -2.40 -1.47 -1.06
N GLY A 71 -1.51 -0.59 -1.53
CA GLY A 71 -1.59 0.04 -2.84
C GLY A 71 -1.51 -0.98 -3.97
N VAL A 72 -0.49 -1.85 -3.96
CA VAL A 72 -0.28 -2.87 -5.00
C VAL A 72 -1.45 -3.84 -5.09
N VAL A 73 -1.95 -4.34 -3.95
CA VAL A 73 -3.09 -5.27 -3.92
C VAL A 73 -4.35 -4.58 -4.44
N GLN A 74 -4.64 -3.35 -4.01
CA GLN A 74 -5.83 -2.63 -4.48
C GLN A 74 -5.74 -2.28 -5.97
N GLN A 75 -4.57 -1.83 -6.43
CA GLN A 75 -4.32 -1.55 -7.84
C GLN A 75 -4.54 -2.80 -8.70
N TYR A 76 -3.97 -3.94 -8.29
CA TYR A 76 -4.15 -5.21 -9.02
C TYR A 76 -5.61 -5.66 -9.01
N ARG A 77 -6.35 -5.44 -7.93
CA ARG A 77 -7.79 -5.78 -7.88
C ARG A 77 -8.62 -4.89 -8.79
N SER A 78 -8.24 -3.62 -8.96
CA SER A 78 -8.95 -2.65 -9.79
C SER A 78 -8.64 -2.81 -11.28
N GLU A 79 -7.37 -3.05 -11.63
CA GLU A 79 -6.87 -3.00 -13.01
C GLU A 79 -6.32 -4.35 -13.51
N GLY A 80 -6.20 -5.33 -12.63
CA GLY A 80 -5.63 -6.62 -12.97
C GLY A 80 -6.56 -7.47 -13.83
N PRO A 81 -5.99 -8.47 -14.51
CA PRO A 81 -6.77 -9.44 -15.29
C PRO A 81 -7.71 -10.22 -14.34
N GLY A 82 -9.00 -10.15 -14.61
CA GLY A 82 -10.02 -10.84 -13.83
C GLY A 82 -9.80 -12.36 -13.74
N CYS A 83 -10.34 -12.98 -12.70
CA CYS A 83 -10.23 -14.42 -12.46
C CYS A 83 -11.12 -15.18 -13.46
N ARG A 84 -10.50 -15.99 -14.35
CA ARG A 84 -11.24 -16.70 -15.41
C ARG A 84 -12.12 -17.84 -14.89
N TYR A 85 -11.79 -18.42 -13.73
CA TYR A 85 -12.47 -19.59 -13.15
C TYR A 85 -12.54 -19.59 -11.60
N GLY A 86 -12.23 -18.47 -10.94
CA GLY A 86 -12.07 -18.40 -9.48
C GLY A 86 -12.92 -17.31 -8.83
N TYR A 87 -13.17 -17.46 -7.52
CA TYR A 87 -13.80 -16.42 -6.70
C TYR A 87 -12.79 -15.28 -6.50
N SER A 88 -13.10 -14.08 -6.99
CA SER A 88 -12.25 -12.92 -6.71
C SER A 88 -12.45 -12.49 -5.26
N SER A 89 -11.37 -12.45 -4.49
CA SER A 89 -11.43 -11.96 -3.11
C SER A 89 -11.93 -10.51 -3.09
N LYS A 90 -13.15 -10.30 -2.55
CA LYS A 90 -13.75 -8.96 -2.44
C LYS A 90 -13.04 -8.08 -1.40
N ASP A 91 -12.21 -8.67 -0.56
CA ASP A 91 -11.48 -7.97 0.48
C ASP A 91 -9.98 -7.90 0.16
N TRP A 92 -9.42 -6.69 0.17
CA TRP A 92 -8.00 -6.48 -0.06
C TRP A 92 -7.15 -7.06 1.08
N PHE A 93 -7.70 -7.09 2.30
CA PHE A 93 -6.96 -7.56 3.47
C PHE A 93 -6.78 -9.08 3.44
N THR A 94 -7.79 -9.80 2.97
CA THR A 94 -7.71 -11.25 2.71
C THR A 94 -6.61 -11.57 1.68
N ALA A 95 -6.55 -10.84 0.56
CA ALA A 95 -5.46 -11.00 -0.42
C ALA A 95 -4.08 -10.65 0.17
N ALA A 96 -3.99 -9.59 0.99
CA ALA A 96 -2.74 -9.23 1.68
C ALA A 96 -2.29 -10.32 2.67
N ARG A 97 -3.23 -10.93 3.41
CA ARG A 97 -2.94 -12.05 4.32
C ARG A 97 -2.41 -13.27 3.56
N PHE A 98 -3.04 -13.63 2.44
CA PHE A 98 -2.55 -14.71 1.58
C PHE A 98 -1.10 -14.46 1.13
N LEU A 99 -0.77 -13.24 0.70
CA LEU A 99 0.59 -12.88 0.28
C LEU A 99 1.59 -12.95 1.44
N ALA A 100 1.19 -12.57 2.66
CA ALA A 100 2.05 -12.60 3.84
C ALA A 100 2.45 -14.03 4.27
N GLU A 101 1.61 -15.01 3.98
CA GLU A 101 1.82 -16.44 4.28
C GLU A 101 2.77 -17.14 3.29
N LEU A 102 3.05 -16.52 2.13
CA LEU A 102 4.00 -17.06 1.17
C LEU A 102 5.43 -17.10 1.73
N PRO A 103 6.25 -18.08 1.30
CA PRO A 103 7.66 -18.10 1.65
C PRO A 103 8.40 -16.93 0.98
N VAL A 104 9.27 -16.24 1.72
CA VAL A 104 10.04 -15.08 1.22
C VAL A 104 10.89 -15.42 0.00
N ASN A 105 11.25 -16.70 -0.18
CA ASN A 105 12.02 -17.19 -1.33
C ASN A 105 11.12 -17.79 -2.43
N ALA A 106 9.86 -17.36 -2.52
CA ALA A 106 8.98 -17.78 -3.59
C ALA A 106 9.55 -17.33 -4.94
N ASP A 107 9.97 -18.29 -5.78
CA ASP A 107 10.42 -18.05 -7.16
C ASP A 107 9.21 -17.80 -8.08
N HIS A 108 8.46 -16.77 -7.74
CA HIS A 108 7.24 -16.36 -8.43
C HIS A 108 7.33 -14.87 -8.74
N SER A 109 6.91 -14.49 -9.94
CA SER A 109 6.78 -13.07 -10.26
C SER A 109 5.68 -12.43 -9.43
N VAL A 110 5.87 -11.15 -9.08
CA VAL A 110 4.87 -10.34 -8.38
C VAL A 110 3.48 -10.48 -9.02
N SER A 111 3.39 -10.44 -10.34
CA SER A 111 2.12 -10.60 -11.06
C SER A 111 1.46 -11.98 -10.87
N ARG A 112 2.24 -13.06 -10.75
CA ARG A 112 1.68 -14.41 -10.45
C ARG A 112 1.17 -14.49 -9.02
N MET A 113 1.91 -13.92 -8.08
CA MET A 113 1.50 -13.88 -6.67
C MET A 113 0.23 -13.06 -6.48
N LEU A 114 0.15 -11.87 -7.09
CA LEU A 114 -1.04 -11.02 -7.05
C LEU A 114 -2.24 -11.69 -7.71
N ARG A 115 -2.04 -12.41 -8.82
CA ARG A 115 -3.11 -13.23 -9.43
C ARG A 115 -3.59 -14.31 -8.47
N ALA A 116 -2.66 -15.06 -7.88
CA ALA A 116 -3.00 -16.13 -6.94
C ALA A 116 -3.74 -15.60 -5.72
N ALA A 117 -3.25 -14.51 -5.12
CA ALA A 117 -3.87 -13.85 -3.98
C ALA A 117 -5.25 -13.25 -4.31
N SER A 118 -5.43 -12.69 -5.50
CA SER A 118 -6.72 -12.12 -5.92
C SER A 118 -7.75 -13.18 -6.29
N CYS A 119 -7.33 -14.33 -6.81
CA CYS A 119 -8.23 -15.37 -7.35
C CYS A 119 -8.40 -16.62 -6.47
N ASN A 120 -7.52 -16.82 -5.48
CA ASN A 120 -7.53 -17.96 -4.56
C ASN A 120 -7.42 -17.53 -3.09
N GLY A 121 -7.44 -16.22 -2.80
CA GLY A 121 -7.34 -15.65 -1.45
C GLY A 121 -8.67 -15.56 -0.72
#